data_AF-A0A377FQZ8-F1
#
_entry.id   AF-A0A377FQZ8-F1
#
_cell.length_a   1.000
_cell.length_b   1.000
_cell.length_c   1.000
_cell.angle_alpha   90.00
_cell.angle_beta   90.00
_cell.angle_gamma   90.00
#
_symmetry.space_group_name_H-M   'P 1'
#
loop_
_entity.id
_entity.type
_entity.pdbx_description
1 polymer ?
#
loop_
_entity_poly.entity_id
_entity_poly.type
_entity_poly.pdbx_seq_one_letter_code
_entity_poly.pdbx_strand_id
1 'polypeptide(L)'
;MSHPQTKDALTIAYEPTLQSSGGENRRPDFFISFRSHSDGTNHRHTLDAKYKPYGQPEFHQRLASDLERSCKRYFDDFKGTAHEITSATLVHSYSCRDVHHWNIKNRDHIPHRYAQFNIAPGQTTHLATYIKRLIHYYSGEYQYCPSCGTVTEGIDEGYKVTYVCKCQEVWVNNTCKNEFKRDHPIHLKAIRLLKYAHGNYNQQVANNWDVHCPVCDRSFHGTLYRANLLGEEVSTHSSQHHSF
;
A
#
# COMPACT_ATOMS: atom_id res chain seq x y z
N MET A 1 3.34 -15.68 -26.82
CA MET A 1 2.82 -16.61 -25.79
C MET A 1 1.55 -16.02 -25.23
N SER A 2 0.43 -16.75 -25.24
CA SER A 2 -0.81 -16.28 -24.64
C SER A 2 -0.74 -16.40 -23.12
N HIS A 3 -0.97 -15.31 -22.40
CA HIS A 3 -1.11 -15.32 -20.95
C HIS A 3 -2.35 -16.13 -20.56
N PRO A 4 -2.31 -16.95 -19.48
CA PRO A 4 -3.51 -17.58 -18.94
C PRO A 4 -4.53 -16.48 -18.66
N GLN A 5 -5.72 -16.57 -19.26
CA GLN A 5 -6.77 -15.60 -19.01
C GLN A 5 -7.39 -15.89 -17.63
N THR A 6 -7.25 -14.94 -16.72
CA THR A 6 -8.01 -14.93 -15.46
C THR A 6 -9.38 -14.31 -15.68
N LYS A 7 -10.32 -14.65 -14.79
CA LYS A 7 -11.63 -13.99 -14.67
C LYS A 7 -11.63 -12.86 -13.65
N ASP A 8 -10.49 -12.62 -12.98
CA ASP A 8 -10.32 -11.48 -12.11
C ASP A 8 -10.38 -10.18 -12.91
N ALA A 9 -10.85 -9.12 -12.27
CA ALA A 9 -11.05 -7.84 -12.93
C ALA A 9 -10.55 -6.68 -12.08
N LEU A 10 -9.74 -5.82 -12.68
CA LEU A 10 -9.39 -4.51 -12.15
C LEU A 10 -10.17 -3.44 -12.93
N THR A 11 -11.10 -2.76 -12.27
CA THR A 11 -11.90 -1.69 -12.84
C THR A 11 -11.45 -0.36 -12.27
N ILE A 12 -11.27 0.64 -13.13
CA ILE A 12 -10.96 2.02 -12.74
C ILE A 12 -12.10 2.91 -13.25
N ALA A 13 -12.74 3.62 -12.34
CA ALA A 13 -13.74 4.63 -12.66
C ALA A 13 -13.18 6.02 -12.30
N TYR A 14 -13.21 6.93 -13.27
CA TYR A 14 -12.89 8.34 -13.06
C TYR A 14 -14.14 9.08 -12.59
N GLU A 15 -14.04 9.75 -11.45
CA GLU A 15 -15.09 10.60 -10.88
C GLU A 15 -16.51 9.96 -10.80
N PRO A 16 -16.66 8.71 -10.33
CA PRO A 16 -17.97 8.09 -10.22
C PRO A 16 -18.81 8.76 -9.13
N THR A 17 -20.13 8.78 -9.32
CA THR A 17 -21.06 9.17 -8.26
C THR A 17 -21.43 7.94 -7.44
N LEU A 18 -21.11 7.95 -6.15
CA LEU A 18 -21.35 6.86 -5.22
C LEU A 18 -22.22 7.35 -4.06
N GLN A 19 -23.17 6.53 -3.63
CA GLN A 19 -24.02 6.86 -2.49
C GLN A 19 -23.34 6.43 -1.19
N SER A 20 -23.23 7.36 -0.24
CA SER A 20 -22.73 7.10 1.12
C SER A 20 -23.80 6.44 2.00
N SER A 21 -23.39 5.95 3.17
CA SER A 21 -24.24 5.40 4.23
C SER A 21 -25.30 6.41 4.73
N GLY A 22 -24.97 7.70 4.70
CA GLY A 22 -25.90 8.80 5.02
C GLY A 22 -26.81 9.23 3.87
N GLY A 23 -26.74 8.58 2.71
CA GLY A 23 -27.54 8.91 1.53
C GLY A 23 -27.00 10.07 0.68
N GLU A 24 -25.93 10.75 1.11
CA GLU A 24 -25.26 11.79 0.33
C GLU A 24 -24.44 11.19 -0.81
N ASN A 25 -24.36 11.93 -1.93
CA ASN A 25 -23.49 11.56 -3.04
C ASN A 25 -22.04 11.97 -2.76
N ARG A 26 -21.11 11.05 -3.04
CA ARG A 26 -19.67 11.25 -3.00
C ARG A 26 -19.07 10.98 -4.37
N ARG A 27 -18.04 11.77 -4.72
CA ARG A 27 -17.35 11.69 -6.01
C ARG A 27 -15.83 11.66 -5.77
N PRO A 28 -15.24 10.49 -5.51
CA PRO A 28 -13.78 10.37 -5.48
C PRO A 28 -13.20 10.61 -6.88
N ASP A 29 -11.99 11.18 -6.96
CA ASP A 29 -11.34 11.43 -8.26
C ASP A 29 -11.16 10.12 -9.04
N PHE A 30 -10.70 9.07 -8.35
CA PHE A 30 -10.65 7.72 -8.89
C PHE A 30 -11.18 6.70 -7.88
N PHE A 31 -11.98 5.77 -8.38
CA PHE A 31 -12.44 4.60 -7.66
C PHE A 31 -11.96 3.35 -8.38
N ILE A 32 -11.24 2.51 -7.65
CA ILE A 32 -10.57 1.33 -8.19
C ILE A 32 -11.14 0.11 -7.48
N SER A 33 -11.58 -0.87 -8.26
CA SER A 33 -12.15 -2.12 -7.74
C SER A 33 -11.36 -3.29 -8.30
N PHE A 34 -10.86 -4.15 -7.42
CA PHE A 34 -10.32 -5.44 -7.79
C PHE A 34 -11.30 -6.53 -7.34
N ARG A 35 -11.80 -7.30 -8.30
CA ARG A 35 -12.65 -8.45 -8.04
C ARG A 35 -11.84 -9.73 -8.26
N SER A 36 -11.61 -10.50 -7.20
CA SER A 36 -11.11 -11.85 -7.32
C SER A 36 -12.28 -12.79 -7.65
N HIS A 37 -12.11 -13.62 -8.68
CA HIS A 37 -13.03 -14.67 -9.04
C HIS A 37 -12.82 -15.91 -8.16
N SER A 38 -11.64 -16.08 -7.54
CA SER A 38 -11.33 -17.28 -6.77
C SER A 38 -12.15 -17.36 -5.48
N ASP A 39 -12.33 -16.24 -4.79
CA ASP A 39 -13.08 -16.14 -3.53
C ASP A 39 -14.31 -15.20 -3.61
N GLY A 40 -14.52 -14.54 -4.77
CA GLY A 40 -15.64 -13.62 -4.99
C GLY A 40 -15.50 -12.28 -4.27
N THR A 41 -14.36 -12.02 -3.62
CA THR A 41 -14.12 -10.77 -2.90
C THR A 41 -13.98 -9.60 -3.85
N ASN A 42 -14.39 -8.42 -3.37
CA ASN A 42 -14.25 -7.17 -4.09
C ASN A 42 -13.57 -6.14 -3.20
N HIS A 43 -12.31 -5.87 -3.51
CA HIS A 43 -11.52 -4.84 -2.83
C HIS A 43 -11.70 -3.52 -3.54
N ARG A 44 -12.04 -2.48 -2.76
CA ARG A 44 -12.38 -1.16 -3.28
C ARG A 44 -11.44 -0.13 -2.72
N HIS A 45 -10.94 0.72 -3.59
CA HIS A 45 -9.88 1.65 -3.28
C HIS A 45 -10.24 3.03 -3.83
N THR A 46 -9.94 4.06 -3.06
CA THR A 46 -9.99 5.43 -3.56
C THR A 46 -8.60 5.95 -3.81
N LEU A 47 -8.47 6.72 -4.88
CA LEU A 47 -7.28 7.48 -5.20
C LEU A 47 -7.70 8.95 -5.44
N ASP A 48 -7.38 9.79 -4.46
CA ASP A 48 -7.78 11.20 -4.36
C ASP A 48 -6.59 12.07 -4.77
N ALA A 49 -6.74 12.81 -5.86
CA ALA A 49 -5.70 13.66 -6.42
C ALA A 49 -5.70 15.05 -5.77
N LYS A 50 -4.52 15.55 -5.44
CA LYS A 50 -4.33 16.87 -4.86
C LYS A 50 -3.15 17.59 -5.50
N TYR A 51 -3.41 18.78 -6.02
CA TYR A 51 -2.42 19.68 -6.60
C TYR A 51 -1.98 20.72 -5.56
N LYS A 52 -1.30 20.27 -4.51
CA LYS A 52 -0.78 21.13 -3.44
C LYS A 52 0.74 20.93 -3.30
N PRO A 53 1.50 21.98 -2.96
CA PRO A 53 2.95 21.90 -2.83
C PRO A 53 3.36 21.30 -1.48
N TYR A 54 3.02 20.02 -1.24
CA TYR A 54 3.21 19.37 0.06
C TYR A 54 4.66 19.26 0.55
N GLY A 55 5.65 19.54 -0.31
CA GLY A 55 7.05 19.63 0.10
C GLY A 55 7.46 20.93 0.77
N GLN A 56 6.61 21.94 0.74
CA GLN A 56 6.85 23.18 1.44
C GLN A 56 6.51 22.96 2.92
N PRO A 57 7.38 23.35 3.87
CA PRO A 57 7.17 23.14 5.31
C PRO A 57 5.80 23.58 5.83
N GLU A 58 5.28 24.69 5.31
CA GLU A 58 3.97 25.25 5.64
C GLU A 58 2.79 24.35 5.20
N PHE A 59 3.02 23.41 4.29
CA PHE A 59 2.02 22.42 3.84
C PHE A 59 2.14 21.06 4.55
N HIS A 60 3.13 20.83 5.42
CA HIS A 60 3.28 19.53 6.10
C HIS A 60 2.08 19.21 7.00
N GLN A 61 1.61 20.19 7.79
CA GLN A 61 0.40 20.04 8.59
C GLN A 61 -0.85 19.87 7.71
N ARG A 62 -0.85 20.52 6.54
CA ARG A 62 -1.93 20.40 5.56
C ARG A 62 -1.99 19.00 4.95
N LEU A 63 -0.84 18.38 4.65
CA LEU A 63 -0.75 16.99 4.18
C LEU A 63 -1.34 16.04 5.22
N ALA A 64 -0.96 16.16 6.49
CA ALA A 64 -1.53 15.34 7.56
C ALA A 64 -3.06 15.48 7.65
N SER A 65 -3.55 16.72 7.60
CA SER A 65 -4.99 17.01 7.62
C SER A 65 -5.73 16.48 6.37
N ASP A 66 -5.14 16.61 5.18
CA ASP A 66 -5.72 16.10 3.94
C ASP A 66 -5.71 14.57 3.90
N LEU A 67 -4.67 13.92 4.43
CA LEU A 67 -4.61 12.48 4.59
C LEU A 67 -5.70 11.98 5.51
N GLU A 68 -5.82 12.57 6.71
CA GLU A 68 -6.86 12.21 7.66
C GLU A 68 -8.23 12.45 7.06
N ARG A 69 -8.49 13.64 6.51
CA ARG A 69 -9.80 14.00 5.98
C ARG A 69 -10.17 13.21 4.73
N SER A 70 -9.30 13.12 3.72
CA SER A 70 -9.62 12.42 2.48
C SER A 70 -9.76 10.93 2.74
N CYS A 71 -8.82 10.31 3.45
CA CYS A 71 -8.87 8.87 3.67
C CYS A 71 -10.00 8.48 4.62
N LYS A 72 -10.05 9.06 5.83
CA LYS A 72 -11.04 8.69 6.85
C LYS A 72 -12.47 8.89 6.36
N ARG A 73 -12.74 10.02 5.70
CA ARG A 73 -14.07 10.33 5.18
C ARG A 73 -14.60 9.22 4.28
N TYR A 74 -13.80 8.72 3.34
CA TYR A 74 -14.26 7.64 2.46
C TYR A 74 -14.55 6.34 3.21
N PHE A 75 -13.78 6.00 4.25
CA PHE A 75 -14.12 4.84 5.07
C PHE A 75 -15.41 5.03 5.84
N ASP A 76 -15.58 6.16 6.51
CA ASP A 76 -16.76 6.43 7.33
C ASP A 76 -18.03 6.55 6.46
N ASP A 77 -17.93 7.27 5.34
CA ASP A 77 -19.04 7.47 4.41
C ASP A 77 -19.49 6.17 3.73
N PHE A 78 -18.60 5.22 3.48
CA PHE A 78 -18.95 3.99 2.75
C PHE A 78 -19.01 2.73 3.63
N LYS A 79 -18.76 2.85 4.94
CA LYS A 79 -18.86 1.72 5.87
C LYS A 79 -20.24 1.06 5.81
N GLY A 80 -20.28 -0.26 5.64
CA GLY A 80 -21.53 -1.03 5.56
C GLY A 80 -22.34 -0.81 4.28
N THR A 81 -21.80 -0.08 3.30
CA THR A 81 -22.44 0.09 1.98
C THR A 81 -21.94 -0.98 1.00
N ALA A 82 -22.62 -1.10 -0.15
CA ALA A 82 -22.12 -1.90 -1.27
C ALA A 82 -20.79 -1.39 -1.85
N HIS A 83 -20.31 -0.23 -1.41
CA HIS A 83 -19.05 0.38 -1.84
C HIS A 83 -18.03 0.51 -0.71
N GLU A 84 -18.14 -0.31 0.36
CA GLU A 84 -17.21 -0.26 1.49
C GLU A 84 -15.74 -0.30 1.02
N ILE A 85 -14.96 0.66 1.53
CA ILE A 85 -13.59 0.93 1.09
C ILE A 85 -12.61 0.06 1.86
N THR A 86 -11.68 -0.55 1.13
CA THR A 86 -10.57 -1.36 1.65
C THR A 86 -9.33 -0.50 1.92
N SER A 87 -8.98 0.42 1.00
CA SER A 87 -7.88 1.37 1.18
C SER A 87 -8.17 2.73 0.55
N ALA A 88 -7.61 3.79 1.12
CA ALA A 88 -7.70 5.13 0.56
C ALA A 88 -6.31 5.71 0.37
N THR A 89 -6.09 6.35 -0.77
CA THR A 89 -4.77 6.86 -1.16
C THR A 89 -4.89 8.29 -1.64
N LEU A 90 -3.99 9.14 -1.16
CA LEU A 90 -3.81 10.49 -1.68
C LEU A 90 -2.68 10.48 -2.71
N VAL A 91 -2.93 11.02 -3.90
CA VAL A 91 -1.89 11.22 -4.92
C VAL A 91 -1.62 12.70 -5.11
N HIS A 92 -0.36 13.09 -5.27
CA HIS A 92 0.01 14.49 -5.46
C HIS A 92 1.15 14.69 -6.46
N SER A 93 1.28 15.90 -7.00
CA SER A 93 2.28 16.22 -8.03
C SER A 93 3.66 16.62 -7.48
N TYR A 94 3.81 16.73 -6.16
CA TYR A 94 5.09 17.11 -5.56
C TYR A 94 6.17 16.05 -5.79
N SER A 95 7.15 16.33 -6.64
CA SER A 95 8.15 15.36 -7.11
C SER A 95 9.58 15.66 -6.65
N CYS A 96 9.81 16.71 -5.85
CA CYS A 96 11.19 17.13 -5.55
C CYS A 96 11.91 16.24 -4.52
N ARG A 97 11.22 15.25 -3.95
CA ARG A 97 11.81 14.14 -3.19
C ARG A 97 11.05 12.87 -3.54
N ASP A 98 11.78 11.78 -3.79
CA ASP A 98 11.18 10.46 -4.02
C ASP A 98 10.66 9.92 -2.68
N VAL A 99 9.37 10.08 -2.42
CA VAL A 99 8.77 9.71 -1.14
C VAL A 99 8.49 8.21 -1.15
N HIS A 100 9.38 7.44 -0.54
CA HIS A 100 9.24 5.98 -0.40
C HIS A 100 8.50 5.55 0.88
N HIS A 101 7.76 6.46 1.53
CA HIS A 101 6.96 6.14 2.70
C HIS A 101 5.46 6.15 2.41
N TRP A 102 5.00 4.98 1.98
CA TRP A 102 3.66 4.72 1.46
C TRP A 102 2.62 4.47 2.53
N ASN A 103 3.06 4.16 3.75
CA ASN A 103 2.23 3.57 4.79
C ASN A 103 2.08 4.55 5.92
N ILE A 104 0.94 5.21 5.95
CA ILE A 104 0.64 6.11 7.05
C ILE A 104 0.03 5.26 8.15
N LYS A 105 0.79 5.03 9.21
CA LYS A 105 0.25 4.41 10.43
C LYS A 105 -0.76 5.37 11.03
N ASN A 106 -2.04 5.05 10.85
CA ASN A 106 -3.14 5.76 11.50
C ASN A 106 -3.42 5.19 12.88
N ARG A 107 -4.43 5.75 13.57
CA ARG A 107 -4.87 5.28 14.90
C ARG A 107 -5.23 3.78 14.95
N ASP A 108 -5.65 3.20 13.83
CA ASP A 108 -6.01 1.78 13.76
C ASP A 108 -4.79 0.87 13.52
N HIS A 109 -3.63 1.45 13.21
CA HIS A 109 -2.38 0.76 12.92
C HIS A 109 -2.48 -0.34 11.84
N ILE A 110 -3.47 -0.26 10.93
CA ILE A 110 -3.63 -1.23 9.84
C ILE A 110 -2.70 -0.83 8.68
N PRO A 111 -1.72 -1.66 8.32
CA PRO A 111 -0.78 -1.35 7.24
C PRO A 111 -1.47 -1.11 5.91
N HIS A 112 -0.90 -0.19 5.13
CA HIS A 112 -1.32 0.20 3.78
C HIS A 112 -2.73 0.79 3.65
N ARG A 113 -3.55 0.78 4.72
CA ARG A 113 -4.94 1.24 4.71
C ARG A 113 -5.06 2.69 4.26
N TYR A 114 -4.15 3.53 4.74
CA TYR A 114 -3.93 4.88 4.24
C TYR A 114 -2.57 4.96 3.57
N ALA A 115 -2.55 5.60 2.42
CA ALA A 115 -1.34 5.78 1.67
C ALA A 115 -1.26 7.14 1.02
N GLN A 116 -0.04 7.54 0.70
CA GLN A 116 0.20 8.62 -0.25
C GLN A 116 1.42 8.33 -1.10
N PHE A 117 1.42 8.90 -2.28
CA PHE A 117 2.58 8.93 -3.15
C PHE A 117 2.51 10.10 -4.12
N ASN A 118 3.68 10.47 -4.64
CA ASN A 118 3.78 11.45 -5.70
C ASN A 118 3.72 10.82 -7.09
N ILE A 119 3.11 11.54 -8.04
CA ILE A 119 3.15 11.20 -9.45
C ILE A 119 3.49 12.44 -10.27
N ALA A 120 4.33 12.27 -11.28
CA ALA A 120 4.61 13.29 -12.28
C ALA A 120 4.51 12.67 -13.68
N PRO A 121 4.24 13.47 -14.73
CA PRO A 121 4.30 12.98 -16.10
C PRO A 121 5.64 12.27 -16.37
N GLY A 122 5.58 11.04 -16.88
CA GLY A 122 6.76 10.19 -17.12
C GLY A 122 7.30 9.46 -15.89
N GLN A 123 6.81 9.74 -14.68
CA GLN A 123 7.19 9.05 -13.44
C GLN A 123 6.04 8.16 -12.94
N THR A 124 5.94 6.96 -13.51
CA THR A 124 4.85 6.01 -13.20
C THR A 124 5.21 4.95 -12.18
N THR A 125 6.45 4.94 -11.66
CA THR A 125 6.94 3.92 -10.71
C THR A 125 6.06 3.80 -9.46
N HIS A 126 5.58 4.93 -8.93
CA HIS A 126 4.67 4.95 -7.79
C HIS A 126 3.26 4.48 -8.16
N LEU A 127 2.76 4.81 -9.34
CA LEU A 127 1.48 4.26 -9.78
C LEU A 127 1.57 2.73 -9.96
N ALA A 128 2.65 2.24 -10.58
CA ALA A 128 2.89 0.81 -10.75
C ALA A 128 2.98 0.09 -9.40
N THR A 129 3.76 0.64 -8.46
CA THR A 129 3.90 0.05 -7.11
C THR A 129 2.60 0.10 -6.31
N TYR A 130 1.75 1.12 -6.52
CA TYR A 130 0.41 1.18 -5.97
C TYR A 130 -0.49 0.05 -6.50
N ILE A 131 -0.55 -0.14 -7.82
CA ILE A 131 -1.36 -1.21 -8.43
C ILE A 131 -0.86 -2.59 -8.00
N LYS A 132 0.45 -2.82 -7.96
CA LYS A 132 1.05 -4.06 -7.43
C LYS A 132 0.55 -4.36 -6.01
N ARG A 133 0.47 -3.35 -5.15
CA ARG A 133 -0.05 -3.48 -3.79
C ARG A 133 -1.52 -3.87 -3.77
N LEU A 134 -2.36 -3.30 -4.63
CA LEU A 134 -3.78 -3.67 -4.71
C LEU A 134 -3.95 -5.16 -5.01
N ILE A 135 -3.22 -5.67 -6.01
CA ILE A 135 -3.33 -7.05 -6.47
C ILE A 135 -2.68 -8.04 -5.49
N HIS A 136 -1.50 -7.72 -4.95
CA HIS A 136 -0.82 -8.70 -4.10
C HIS A 136 -1.25 -8.58 -2.63
N TYR A 137 -1.26 -7.38 -2.06
CA TYR A 137 -1.55 -7.22 -0.64
C TYR A 137 -3.03 -7.35 -0.32
N TYR A 138 -3.89 -6.66 -1.08
CA TYR A 138 -5.32 -6.60 -0.75
C TYR A 138 -6.09 -7.82 -1.23
N SER A 139 -5.89 -8.26 -2.48
CA SER A 139 -6.58 -9.45 -2.99
C SER A 139 -5.87 -10.77 -2.73
N GLY A 140 -4.66 -10.75 -2.18
CA GLY A 140 -3.93 -11.98 -1.86
C GLY A 140 -3.48 -12.80 -3.07
N GLU A 141 -3.54 -12.23 -4.27
CA GLU A 141 -3.22 -12.89 -5.54
C GLU A 141 -1.71 -12.84 -5.81
N TYR A 142 -0.93 -13.39 -4.88
CA TYR A 142 0.54 -13.31 -4.88
C TYR A 142 1.20 -13.98 -6.10
N GLN A 143 0.48 -14.81 -6.84
CA GLN A 143 0.96 -15.56 -7.99
C GLN A 143 0.93 -14.75 -9.29
N TYR A 144 0.29 -13.57 -9.32
CA TYR A 144 0.33 -12.73 -10.50
C TYR A 144 1.71 -12.10 -10.69
N CYS A 145 2.24 -12.21 -11.91
CA CYS A 145 3.42 -11.46 -12.26
C CYS A 145 3.08 -9.96 -12.32
N PRO A 146 3.78 -9.09 -11.58
CA PRO A 146 3.48 -7.66 -11.56
C PRO A 146 3.79 -6.97 -12.89
N SER A 147 4.62 -7.57 -13.74
CA SER A 147 5.09 -6.98 -15.00
C SER A 147 4.26 -7.42 -16.22
N CYS A 148 3.73 -8.64 -16.23
CA CYS A 148 3.00 -9.17 -17.38
C CYS A 148 1.65 -9.83 -17.06
N GLY A 149 1.23 -9.87 -15.79
CA GLY A 149 -0.05 -10.45 -15.37
C GLY A 149 -0.15 -11.98 -15.47
N THR A 150 0.91 -12.68 -15.87
CA THR A 150 0.91 -14.14 -15.93
C THR A 150 0.83 -14.75 -14.53
N VAL A 151 -0.05 -15.74 -14.36
CA VAL A 151 -0.05 -16.60 -13.17
C VAL A 151 1.22 -17.46 -13.14
N THR A 152 2.00 -17.34 -12.08
CA THR A 152 3.28 -18.02 -11.88
C THR A 152 3.21 -18.92 -10.66
N GLU A 153 3.55 -20.19 -10.81
CA GLU A 153 3.64 -21.12 -9.69
C GLU A 153 4.81 -20.73 -8.77
N GLY A 154 4.56 -20.77 -7.46
CA GLY A 154 5.54 -20.41 -6.45
C GLY A 154 6.35 -21.60 -5.98
N ILE A 155 7.65 -21.40 -5.77
CA ILE A 155 8.54 -22.36 -5.12
C ILE A 155 8.42 -22.13 -3.60
N ASP A 156 7.72 -23.03 -2.91
CA ASP A 156 7.45 -22.94 -1.47
C ASP A 156 8.54 -23.63 -0.63
N GLU A 157 9.16 -22.86 0.26
CA GLU A 157 10.15 -23.32 1.25
C GLU A 157 9.58 -23.30 2.69
N GLY A 158 8.26 -23.17 2.84
CA GLY A 158 7.51 -23.15 4.10
C GLY A 158 7.46 -21.78 4.79
N TYR A 159 8.57 -21.04 4.82
CA TYR A 159 8.64 -19.67 5.38
C TYR A 159 8.72 -18.57 4.31
N LYS A 160 8.88 -18.98 3.05
CA LYS A 160 9.13 -18.13 1.89
C LYS A 160 8.57 -18.83 0.65
N VAL A 161 7.88 -18.08 -0.19
CA VAL A 161 7.50 -18.52 -1.54
C VAL A 161 8.20 -17.62 -2.55
N THR A 162 8.94 -18.21 -3.49
CA THR A 162 9.64 -17.49 -4.55
C THR A 162 8.92 -17.69 -5.87
N TYR A 163 8.68 -16.61 -6.61
CA TYR A 163 8.05 -16.65 -7.91
C TYR A 163 9.05 -16.17 -8.97
N VAL A 164 9.18 -16.93 -10.05
CA VAL A 164 10.02 -16.60 -11.20
C VAL A 164 9.18 -16.68 -12.45
N CYS A 165 8.79 -15.53 -13.00
CA CYS A 165 7.96 -15.49 -14.19
C CYS A 165 8.81 -15.71 -15.45
N LYS A 166 8.19 -16.24 -16.51
CA LYS A 166 8.81 -16.39 -17.84
C LYS A 166 9.34 -15.06 -18.41
N CYS A 167 8.74 -13.93 -18.01
CA CYS A 167 9.21 -12.59 -18.38
C CYS A 167 10.43 -12.11 -17.57
N GLN A 168 11.06 -12.99 -16.79
CA GLN A 168 12.23 -12.73 -15.94
C GLN A 168 11.95 -11.86 -14.70
N GLU A 169 10.69 -11.51 -14.44
CA GLU A 169 10.29 -10.87 -13.18
C GLU A 169 10.40 -11.86 -12.01
N VAL A 170 10.99 -11.41 -10.90
CA VAL A 170 11.16 -12.21 -9.67
C VAL A 170 10.60 -11.45 -8.48
N TRP A 171 9.78 -12.14 -7.68
CA TRP A 171 9.30 -11.63 -6.41
C TRP A 171 9.17 -12.73 -5.36
N VAL A 172 9.21 -12.32 -4.11
CA VAL A 172 9.21 -13.21 -2.95
C VAL A 172 8.07 -12.81 -2.03
N ASN A 173 7.32 -13.80 -1.55
CA ASN A 173 6.34 -13.67 -0.50
C ASN A 173 6.87 -14.33 0.77
N ASN A 174 7.15 -13.56 1.81
CA ASN A 174 7.60 -14.07 3.11
C ASN A 174 6.76 -13.48 4.26
N THR A 175 7.17 -13.77 5.49
CA THR A 175 6.56 -13.19 6.69
C THR A 175 7.61 -12.52 7.55
N CYS A 176 7.18 -11.69 8.49
CA CYS A 176 8.07 -11.09 9.48
C CYS A 176 8.76 -12.19 10.29
N LYS A 177 10.04 -11.98 10.66
CA LYS A 177 10.83 -12.90 11.48
C LYS A 177 10.05 -13.26 12.74
N ASN A 178 9.96 -14.56 13.06
CA ASN A 178 9.16 -15.08 14.18
C ASN A 178 9.43 -14.36 15.50
N GLU A 179 10.68 -13.95 15.74
CA GLU A 179 11.08 -13.20 16.91
C GLU A 179 10.28 -11.91 17.10
N PHE A 180 10.18 -11.08 16.06
CA PHE A 180 9.47 -9.79 16.07
C PHE A 180 7.96 -9.95 15.86
N LYS A 181 7.56 -10.98 15.11
CA LYS A 181 6.15 -11.32 14.87
C LYS A 181 5.38 -11.62 16.16
N ARG A 182 6.06 -12.02 17.25
CA ARG A 182 5.43 -12.23 18.56
C ARG A 182 4.76 -10.97 19.09
N ASP A 183 5.35 -9.81 18.82
CA ASP A 183 4.87 -8.50 19.28
C ASP A 183 3.81 -7.89 18.35
N HIS A 184 3.50 -8.55 17.23
CA HIS A 184 2.44 -8.08 16.34
C HIS A 184 1.06 -8.31 16.98
N PRO A 185 0.11 -7.38 16.79
CA PRO A 185 -1.30 -7.64 17.06
C PRO A 185 -1.76 -8.94 16.38
N ILE A 186 -2.65 -9.70 17.04
CA ILE A 186 -3.08 -11.03 16.57
C ILE A 186 -3.53 -11.00 15.10
N HIS A 187 -4.35 -10.02 14.74
CA HIS A 187 -4.88 -9.85 13.39
C HIS A 187 -3.82 -9.46 12.32
N LEU A 188 -2.61 -9.07 12.74
CA LEU A 188 -1.49 -8.70 11.86
C LEU A 188 -0.33 -9.71 11.90
N LYS A 189 -0.43 -10.80 12.66
CA LYS A 189 0.61 -11.85 12.70
C LYS A 189 0.78 -12.56 11.35
N ALA A 190 -0.29 -12.66 10.56
CA ALA A 190 -0.27 -13.30 9.25
C ALA A 190 0.19 -12.37 8.11
N ILE A 191 0.61 -11.13 8.42
CA ILE A 191 0.96 -10.18 7.37
C ILE A 191 2.08 -10.71 6.47
N ARG A 192 1.86 -10.56 5.16
CA ARG A 192 2.82 -10.94 4.14
C ARG A 192 3.75 -9.79 3.84
N LEU A 193 5.02 -10.12 3.70
CA LEU A 193 6.07 -9.22 3.26
C LEU A 193 6.37 -9.62 1.82
N LEU A 194 5.94 -8.82 0.86
CA LEU A 194 6.36 -9.03 -0.52
C LEU A 194 7.58 -8.20 -0.83
N LYS A 195 8.48 -8.82 -1.59
CA LYS A 195 9.76 -8.28 -2.00
C LYS A 195 9.90 -8.43 -3.51
N TYR A 196 10.23 -7.35 -4.18
CA TYR A 196 10.47 -7.26 -5.61
C TYR A 196 11.91 -6.79 -5.84
N ALA A 197 12.47 -7.05 -7.02
CA ALA A 197 13.75 -6.47 -7.40
C ALA A 197 13.71 -4.92 -7.37
N HIS A 198 12.58 -4.34 -7.80
CA HIS A 198 12.37 -2.89 -7.83
C HIS A 198 10.92 -2.50 -7.48
N GLY A 199 10.74 -1.28 -6.96
CA GLY A 199 9.42 -0.73 -6.64
C GLY A 199 8.71 -1.49 -5.52
N ASN A 200 9.39 -1.68 -4.39
CA ASN A 200 8.77 -2.25 -3.20
C ASN A 200 7.80 -1.25 -2.57
N TYR A 201 6.60 -1.69 -2.21
CA TYR A 201 5.65 -0.87 -1.44
C TYR A 201 5.94 -0.90 0.08
N ASN A 202 6.82 -1.80 0.52
CA ASN A 202 7.43 -1.79 1.85
C ASN A 202 8.76 -1.04 1.78
N GLN A 203 9.17 -0.39 2.86
CA GLN A 203 10.43 0.35 2.89
C GLN A 203 11.61 -0.60 2.63
N GLN A 204 12.30 -0.37 1.53
CA GLN A 204 13.52 -1.09 1.14
C GLN A 204 14.63 -0.87 2.17
N VAL A 205 15.33 -1.92 2.59
CA VAL A 205 16.66 -1.77 3.24
C VAL A 205 17.76 -1.69 2.19
N ALA A 206 18.93 -1.17 2.59
CA ALA A 206 20.12 -1.08 1.73
C ALA A 206 20.50 -2.42 1.05
N ASN A 207 20.18 -3.56 1.68
CA ASN A 207 20.20 -4.85 0.99
C ASN A 207 18.96 -4.95 0.08
N ASN A 208 19.16 -4.95 -1.23
CA ASN A 208 18.11 -4.93 -2.25
C ASN A 208 17.07 -6.07 -2.14
N TRP A 209 17.34 -7.12 -1.35
CA TRP A 209 16.44 -8.25 -1.14
C TRP A 209 15.73 -8.27 0.22
N ASP A 210 15.77 -7.19 0.98
CA ASP A 210 15.05 -7.11 2.25
C ASP A 210 14.22 -5.83 2.38
N VAL A 211 13.16 -5.90 3.18
CA VAL A 211 12.23 -4.78 3.41
C VAL A 211 11.89 -4.72 4.89
N HIS A 212 11.56 -3.53 5.38
CA HIS A 212 11.03 -3.37 6.72
C HIS A 212 9.59 -3.89 6.77
N CYS A 213 9.27 -4.60 7.85
CA CYS A 213 7.90 -5.03 8.12
C CYS A 213 7.02 -3.80 8.41
N PRO A 214 5.86 -3.61 7.76
CA PRO A 214 5.05 -2.41 7.95
C PRO A 214 4.29 -2.39 9.30
N VAL A 215 4.39 -3.46 10.11
CA VAL A 215 3.80 -3.54 11.45
C VAL A 215 4.81 -3.06 12.50
N CYS A 216 5.97 -3.71 12.57
CA CYS A 216 6.99 -3.44 13.60
C CYS A 216 8.13 -2.53 13.13
N ASP A 217 8.14 -2.15 11.85
CA ASP A 217 9.18 -1.37 11.16
C ASP A 217 10.59 -1.95 11.24
N ARG A 218 10.70 -3.25 11.50
CA ARG A 218 11.99 -3.96 11.56
C ARG A 218 12.30 -4.68 10.26
N SER A 219 13.56 -4.64 9.86
CA SER A 219 14.14 -5.52 8.84
C SER A 219 14.31 -6.95 9.38
N PHE A 220 14.73 -7.89 8.54
CA PHE A 220 15.07 -9.25 8.98
C PHE A 220 16.18 -9.25 10.05
N HIS A 221 17.13 -8.32 9.94
CA HIS A 221 18.25 -8.16 10.87
C HIS A 221 17.90 -7.33 12.11
N GLY A 222 16.65 -6.85 12.23
CA GLY A 222 16.17 -6.11 13.39
C GLY A 222 16.40 -4.59 13.35
N THR A 223 16.98 -4.07 12.27
CA THR A 223 17.12 -2.62 12.02
C THR A 223 15.75 -1.98 12.01
N LEU A 224 15.56 -0.94 12.83
CA LEU A 224 14.30 -0.21 12.93
C LEU A 224 14.32 0.96 11.94
N TYR A 225 13.25 1.13 11.18
CA TYR A 225 13.04 2.31 10.34
C TYR A 225 11.92 3.16 10.92
N ARG A 226 12.15 4.46 11.08
CA ARG A 226 11.10 5.41 11.43
C ARG A 226 11.18 6.57 10.49
N ALA A 227 10.06 6.92 9.89
CA ALA A 227 10.00 8.06 9.00
C ALA A 227 8.77 8.92 9.30
N ASN A 228 8.88 10.22 9.01
CA ASN A 228 7.74 11.12 9.05
C ASN A 228 6.80 10.89 7.85
N LEU A 229 5.72 11.68 7.74
CA LEU A 229 4.74 11.54 6.65
C LEU A 229 5.34 11.74 5.24
N LEU A 230 6.50 12.38 5.13
CA LEU A 230 7.23 12.60 3.89
C LEU A 230 8.29 11.54 3.63
N GLY A 231 8.40 10.54 4.50
CA GLY A 231 9.38 9.47 4.39
C GLY A 231 10.79 9.88 4.77
N GLU A 232 10.96 11.01 5.45
CA GLU A 232 12.25 11.41 6.00
C GLU A 232 12.52 10.62 7.28
N GLU A 233 13.70 9.99 7.36
CA GLU A 233 14.10 9.22 8.52
C GLU A 233 14.15 10.11 9.77
N VAL A 234 13.45 9.70 10.81
CA VAL A 234 13.44 10.39 12.10
C VAL A 234 14.46 9.70 12.99
N SER A 235 15.62 10.34 13.17
CA SER A 235 16.63 9.86 14.10
C SER A 235 16.00 9.70 15.48
N THR A 236 16.11 8.51 16.07
CA THR A 236 15.77 8.30 17.48
C THR A 236 16.86 8.94 18.35
N HIS A 237 16.87 10.26 18.44
CA HIS A 237 17.40 10.88 19.64
C HIS A 237 16.43 10.54 20.76
N SER A 238 16.92 9.74 21.70
CA SER A 238 16.29 9.38 22.96
C SER A 238 15.67 10.63 23.59
N SER A 239 14.38 10.83 23.34
CA SER A 239 13.61 11.92 23.93
C SER A 239 12.75 11.27 24.99
N GLN A 240 13.11 11.57 26.23
CA GLN A 240 12.34 11.30 27.42
C GLN A 240 10.88 11.72 27.23
N HIS A 241 10.00 10.99 27.89
CA HIS A 241 8.60 11.29 28.13
C HIS A 241 8.28 12.79 28.07
N HIS A 242 7.43 13.19 27.12
CA HIS A 242 6.37 14.15 27.43
C HIS A 242 5.11 13.75 26.67
N SER A 243 4.17 13.25 27.46
CA SER A 243 2.77 13.02 27.10
C SER A 243 2.12 14.33 26.66
N PHE A 244 1.38 14.29 25.55
CA PHE A 244 0.12 15.01 25.34
C PHE A 244 -0.76 14.21 24.38
#